data_AF-A0A7X6WCH0-F1
#
_entry.id   AF-A0A7X6WCH0-F1
#
_cell.length_a   1.000
_cell.length_b   1.000
_cell.length_c   1.000
_cell.angle_alpha   90.00
_cell.angle_beta   90.00
_cell.angle_gamma   90.00
#
_symmetry.space_group_name_H-M   'P 1'
#
loop_
_entity.id
_entity.type
_entity.pdbx_description
1 polymer ?
#
loop_
_entity_poly.entity_id
_entity_poly.type
_entity_poly.pdbx_seq_one_letter_code
_entity_poly.pdbx_strand_id
1 'polypeptide(L)'
;MKNKKIYIILILVVIVIVGTLFYFNDSATEEELKVRAFYPDAKKISLVKDISDDLFITMNMPAVRRAYEVDGVIKAYVVNCVGYIGPIEVLAAVNHEKNELIGIQILSHTETFRYAEHIDADWFMERFKNMKADKYLNLAVMDKESPQDIVQVTGATVSSQAVVNAVNAAIGAYQYKVHNNEMDMVLDVVPQEMWQQDTNSFSISWDTGSIRINTDGLKEYESVEMDVILINTTGTKTEMRVKGPTIRDVLKTEGLDLEDFEGIGISGRDGYYTMVDREKLEAGEVILVWEVDGKPLNDEEKPMRVAIPKELGPYWVKMVSNIDLYDKISTKDIDNMYIFDELIVDIEPYEYEYYGSRDKSIEVGKILRKFDYVDENGLFTMGASDGLIKNETISMVRNRYFIKYEGDNAPMNIGPAFKLGMNVKEMTHFSTTKDAVIFPEQMKKVVRIKEINGEEGLNLEDVLLTAGMRWQDDKRFVALSVDGSQSFFDMEELVSSYLVYKDGKTSLYINDTLIVEKLLRIEKL
;
A
#
# COMPACT_ATOMS: atom_id res chain seq x y z
N MET A 1 -48.34 38.56 10.11
CA MET A 1 -48.63 37.48 9.13
C MET A 1 -47.62 37.33 8.00
N LYS A 2 -46.80 38.35 7.66
CA LYS A 2 -45.76 38.27 6.60
C LYS A 2 -44.63 37.26 6.89
N ASN A 3 -44.14 37.20 8.13
CA ASN A 3 -42.99 36.35 8.47
C ASN A 3 -43.31 34.84 8.42
N LYS A 4 -44.53 34.42 8.74
CA LYS A 4 -44.94 32.99 8.64
C LYS A 4 -44.90 32.47 7.19
N LYS A 5 -45.19 33.30 6.19
CA LYS A 5 -45.11 32.91 4.77
C LYS A 5 -43.66 32.70 4.32
N ILE A 6 -42.74 33.50 4.83
CA ILE A 6 -41.30 33.38 4.52
C ILE A 6 -40.74 32.07 5.09
N TYR A 7 -41.09 31.72 6.34
CA TYR A 7 -40.69 30.44 6.93
C TYR A 7 -41.24 29.22 6.19
N ILE A 8 -42.50 29.27 5.72
CA ILE A 8 -43.09 28.18 4.93
C ILE A 8 -42.38 28.00 3.59
N ILE A 9 -42.05 29.11 2.91
CA ILE A 9 -41.31 29.07 1.64
C ILE A 9 -39.89 28.52 1.86
N LEU A 10 -39.22 28.93 2.94
CA LEU A 10 -37.88 28.45 3.27
C LEU A 10 -37.88 26.93 3.54
N ILE A 11 -38.87 26.42 4.27
CA ILE A 11 -39.03 24.99 4.52
C ILE A 11 -39.29 24.22 3.22
N LEU A 12 -40.13 24.75 2.32
CA LEU A 12 -40.37 24.14 1.01
C LEU A 12 -39.10 24.10 0.15
N VAL A 13 -38.29 25.16 0.16
CA VAL A 13 -37.00 25.20 -0.55
C VAL A 13 -36.02 24.19 0.04
N VAL A 14 -35.94 24.07 1.36
CA VAL A 14 -35.10 23.05 2.02
C VAL A 14 -35.58 21.64 1.70
N ILE A 15 -36.89 21.37 1.71
CA ILE A 15 -37.45 20.06 1.32
C ILE A 15 -37.13 19.74 -0.13
N VAL A 16 -37.23 20.72 -1.04
CA VAL A 16 -36.88 20.53 -2.45
C VAL A 16 -35.39 20.24 -2.58
N ILE A 17 -34.51 21.02 -1.94
CA ILE A 17 -33.05 20.84 -1.98
C ILE A 17 -32.63 19.49 -1.38
N VAL A 18 -33.21 19.12 -0.23
CA VAL A 18 -32.96 17.82 0.41
C VAL A 18 -33.50 16.70 -0.48
N GLY A 19 -34.67 16.87 -1.10
CA GLY A 19 -35.23 15.92 -2.07
C GLY A 19 -34.36 15.74 -3.31
N THR A 20 -33.79 16.82 -3.88
CA THR A 20 -32.84 16.71 -5.00
C THR A 20 -31.53 16.07 -4.56
N LEU A 21 -30.99 16.44 -3.39
CA LEU A 21 -29.77 15.82 -2.86
C LEU A 21 -29.95 14.32 -2.61
N PHE A 22 -31.10 13.90 -2.08
CA PHE A 22 -31.43 12.47 -1.94
C PHE A 22 -31.59 11.77 -3.29
N TYR A 23 -32.19 12.42 -4.29
CA TYR A 23 -32.34 11.85 -5.63
C TYR A 23 -30.99 11.67 -6.35
N PHE A 24 -30.06 12.63 -6.21
CA PHE A 24 -28.73 12.54 -6.80
C PHE A 24 -27.77 11.62 -6.01
N ASN A 25 -28.07 11.33 -4.74
CA ASN A 25 -27.25 10.48 -3.87
C ASN A 25 -27.89 9.09 -3.62
N ASP A 26 -28.90 8.72 -4.43
CA ASP A 26 -29.58 7.43 -4.29
C ASP A 26 -28.77 6.34 -5.01
N SER A 27 -28.06 5.53 -4.23
CA SER A 27 -27.32 4.34 -4.70
C SER A 27 -28.12 3.42 -5.64
N ALA A 28 -29.45 3.39 -5.51
CA ALA A 28 -30.33 2.62 -6.38
C ALA A 28 -30.31 3.12 -7.84
N THR A 29 -30.07 4.42 -8.05
CA THR A 29 -30.00 5.05 -9.37
C THR A 29 -28.67 4.74 -10.08
N GLU A 30 -27.55 4.71 -9.34
CA GLU A 30 -26.25 4.32 -9.90
C GLU A 30 -26.19 2.83 -10.26
N GLU A 31 -26.77 1.97 -9.42
CA GLU A 31 -26.84 0.53 -9.69
C GLU A 31 -27.69 0.24 -10.93
N GLU A 32 -28.83 0.94 -11.11
CA GLU A 32 -29.63 0.81 -12.34
C GLU A 32 -28.85 1.23 -13.61
N LEU A 33 -28.01 2.26 -13.53
CA LEU A 33 -27.14 2.65 -14.65
C LEU A 33 -26.13 1.55 -14.99
N LYS A 34 -25.53 0.90 -13.99
CA LYS A 34 -24.62 -0.23 -14.19
C LYS A 34 -25.35 -1.44 -14.80
N VAL A 35 -26.58 -1.73 -14.36
CA VAL A 35 -27.43 -2.76 -14.97
C VAL A 35 -27.75 -2.40 -16.43
N ARG A 36 -28.09 -1.14 -16.72
CA ARG A 36 -28.34 -0.65 -18.08
C ARG A 36 -27.13 -0.77 -19.00
N ALA A 37 -25.91 -0.65 -18.48
CA ALA A 37 -24.70 -0.87 -19.27
C ALA A 37 -24.59 -2.30 -19.82
N PHE A 38 -25.08 -3.31 -19.07
CA PHE A 38 -25.19 -4.69 -19.56
C PHE A 38 -26.38 -4.93 -20.51
N TYR A 39 -27.41 -4.07 -20.46
CA TYR A 39 -28.62 -4.18 -21.27
C TYR A 39 -28.98 -2.84 -21.95
N PRO A 40 -28.19 -2.38 -22.93
CA PRO A 40 -28.38 -1.06 -23.55
C PRO A 40 -29.75 -0.91 -24.24
N ASP A 41 -30.29 -2.01 -24.76
CA ASP A 41 -31.59 -2.04 -25.46
C ASP A 41 -32.79 -2.27 -24.54
N ALA A 42 -32.58 -2.34 -23.22
CA ALA A 42 -33.66 -2.59 -22.26
C ALA A 42 -34.72 -1.49 -22.26
N LYS A 43 -35.98 -1.87 -22.46
CA LYS A 43 -37.11 -0.93 -22.42
C LYS A 43 -37.49 -0.57 -21.00
N LYS A 44 -37.40 -1.55 -20.09
CA LYS A 44 -37.71 -1.37 -18.67
C LYS A 44 -36.73 -2.15 -17.80
N ILE A 45 -36.22 -1.47 -16.77
CA ILE A 45 -35.41 -2.06 -15.70
C ILE A 45 -36.14 -1.73 -14.39
N SER A 46 -36.30 -2.71 -13.51
CA SER A 46 -36.91 -2.50 -12.20
C SER A 46 -36.28 -3.38 -11.13
N LEU A 47 -35.99 -2.78 -9.97
CA LEU A 47 -35.50 -3.47 -8.78
C LEU A 47 -36.59 -4.41 -8.21
N VAL A 48 -36.21 -5.65 -7.96
CA VAL A 48 -37.02 -6.66 -7.26
C VAL A 48 -36.74 -6.54 -5.76
N LYS A 49 -37.62 -5.85 -5.04
CA LYS A 49 -37.40 -5.46 -3.64
C LYS A 49 -37.37 -6.61 -2.65
N ASP A 50 -38.05 -7.71 -2.95
CA ASP A 50 -38.29 -8.80 -2.01
C ASP A 50 -37.50 -10.07 -2.39
N ILE A 51 -36.45 -9.94 -3.22
CA ILE A 51 -35.68 -11.11 -3.67
C ILE A 51 -34.98 -11.81 -2.49
N SER A 52 -34.48 -11.04 -1.52
CA SER A 52 -33.82 -11.54 -0.32
C SER A 52 -34.79 -12.17 0.69
N ASP A 53 -36.09 -11.94 0.51
CA ASP A 53 -37.16 -12.45 1.39
C ASP A 53 -37.73 -13.78 0.85
N ASP A 54 -37.33 -14.20 -0.35
CA ASP A 54 -37.70 -15.51 -0.89
C ASP A 54 -37.01 -16.63 -0.11
N LEU A 55 -37.82 -17.52 0.46
CA LEU A 55 -37.34 -18.58 1.37
C LEU A 55 -36.23 -19.46 0.75
N PHE A 56 -36.35 -19.83 -0.53
CA PHE A 56 -35.34 -20.67 -1.18
C PHE A 56 -34.04 -19.89 -1.39
N ILE A 57 -34.13 -18.64 -1.85
CA ILE A 57 -32.98 -17.74 -2.01
C ILE A 57 -32.30 -17.48 -0.68
N THR A 58 -33.03 -17.14 0.38
CA THR A 58 -32.45 -16.88 1.71
C THR A 58 -31.71 -18.10 2.25
N MET A 59 -32.26 -19.30 2.04
CA MET A 59 -31.66 -20.53 2.58
C MET A 59 -30.47 -21.01 1.76
N ASN A 60 -30.53 -20.93 0.42
CA ASN A 60 -29.54 -21.57 -0.46
C ASN A 60 -28.57 -20.58 -1.14
N MET A 61 -28.96 -19.31 -1.26
CA MET A 61 -28.17 -18.23 -1.88
C MET A 61 -28.14 -16.99 -0.96
N PRO A 62 -27.74 -17.11 0.33
CA PRO A 62 -27.84 -16.04 1.33
C PRO A 62 -27.07 -14.75 0.96
N ALA A 63 -26.11 -14.85 0.04
CA ALA A 63 -25.34 -13.72 -0.48
C ALA A 63 -26.15 -12.79 -1.39
N VAL A 64 -27.27 -13.25 -1.96
CA VAL A 64 -28.09 -12.47 -2.90
C VAL A 64 -28.82 -11.36 -2.14
N ARG A 65 -28.48 -10.10 -2.44
CA ARG A 65 -29.06 -8.94 -1.78
C ARG A 65 -30.16 -8.30 -2.61
N ARG A 66 -29.92 -8.16 -3.91
CA ARG A 66 -30.82 -7.45 -4.83
C ARG A 66 -30.86 -8.14 -6.18
N ALA A 67 -31.94 -7.93 -6.92
CA ALA A 67 -32.10 -8.42 -8.28
C ALA A 67 -32.87 -7.42 -9.12
N TYR A 68 -32.63 -7.44 -10.43
CA TYR A 68 -33.26 -6.57 -11.40
C TYR A 68 -34.02 -7.38 -12.43
N GLU A 69 -35.29 -7.03 -12.57
CA GLU A 69 -36.11 -7.43 -13.70
C GLU A 69 -35.84 -6.50 -14.87
N VAL A 70 -35.44 -7.08 -16.00
CA VAL A 70 -35.14 -6.37 -17.23
C VAL A 70 -36.03 -6.96 -18.32
N ASP A 71 -36.94 -6.13 -18.84
CA ASP A 71 -37.97 -6.49 -19.81
C ASP A 71 -38.81 -7.73 -19.41
N GLY A 72 -39.16 -7.82 -18.12
CA GLY A 72 -40.02 -8.88 -17.59
C GLY A 72 -39.29 -10.16 -17.16
N VAL A 73 -37.95 -10.18 -17.22
CA VAL A 73 -37.13 -11.33 -16.77
C VAL A 73 -36.16 -10.88 -15.70
N ILE A 74 -36.09 -11.58 -14.58
CA ILE A 74 -35.10 -11.34 -13.52
C ILE A 74 -33.77 -11.92 -13.99
N LYS A 75 -32.83 -11.06 -14.39
CA LYS A 75 -31.57 -11.49 -15.05
C LYS A 75 -30.33 -10.68 -14.66
N ALA A 76 -30.44 -9.81 -13.68
CA ALA A 76 -29.28 -9.16 -13.06
C ALA A 76 -29.39 -9.30 -11.54
N TYR A 77 -28.29 -9.64 -10.88
CA TYR A 77 -28.25 -9.92 -9.45
C TYR A 77 -27.08 -9.20 -8.82
N VAL A 78 -27.33 -8.58 -7.66
CA VAL A 78 -26.29 -8.02 -6.81
C VAL A 78 -26.11 -8.92 -5.61
N VAL A 79 -24.89 -9.39 -5.46
CA VAL A 79 -24.51 -10.44 -4.53
C VAL A 79 -23.35 -9.95 -3.70
N ASN A 80 -23.42 -10.18 -2.39
CA ASN A 80 -22.41 -9.73 -1.44
C ASN A 80 -21.83 -10.95 -0.73
N CYS A 81 -20.55 -11.23 -1.01
CA CYS A 81 -19.78 -12.30 -0.39
C CYS A 81 -18.63 -11.72 0.43
N VAL A 82 -18.17 -12.47 1.43
CA VAL A 82 -17.04 -12.09 2.28
C VAL A 82 -15.74 -12.54 1.62
N GLY A 83 -14.92 -11.56 1.20
CA GLY A 83 -13.56 -11.73 0.69
C GLY A 83 -12.52 -11.81 1.82
N TYR A 84 -11.25 -11.59 1.51
CA TYR A 84 -10.13 -11.77 2.43
C TYR A 84 -10.12 -10.75 3.57
N ILE A 85 -10.23 -9.45 3.24
CA ILE A 85 -10.31 -8.38 4.25
C ILE A 85 -11.75 -8.06 4.64
N GLY A 86 -12.68 -8.13 3.69
CA GLY A 86 -14.05 -7.66 3.91
C GLY A 86 -14.99 -8.00 2.76
N PRO A 87 -16.20 -7.42 2.76
CA PRO A 87 -17.21 -7.75 1.76
C PRO A 87 -16.79 -7.31 0.36
N ILE A 88 -17.19 -8.12 -0.63
CA ILE A 88 -17.09 -7.86 -2.06
C ILE A 88 -18.51 -7.92 -2.62
N GLU A 89 -18.96 -6.82 -3.22
CA GLU A 89 -20.28 -6.70 -3.82
C GLU A 89 -20.18 -6.76 -5.34
N VAL A 90 -20.80 -7.77 -5.94
CA VAL A 90 -20.71 -8.10 -7.36
C VAL A 90 -22.08 -7.97 -8.02
N LEU A 91 -22.15 -7.25 -9.13
CA LEU A 91 -23.28 -7.28 -10.06
C LEU A 91 -22.99 -8.31 -11.15
N ALA A 92 -23.81 -9.34 -11.25
CA ALA A 92 -23.75 -10.35 -12.31
C ALA A 92 -24.95 -10.21 -13.26
N ALA A 93 -24.70 -10.20 -14.56
CA ALA A 93 -25.73 -10.05 -15.60
C ALA A 93 -25.79 -11.30 -16.50
N VAL A 94 -27.02 -11.78 -16.78
CA VAL A 94 -27.28 -13.01 -17.54
C VAL A 94 -28.00 -12.72 -18.86
N ASN A 95 -27.48 -13.27 -19.94
CA ASN A 95 -28.15 -13.34 -21.23
C ASN A 95 -29.19 -14.47 -21.19
N HIS A 96 -30.46 -14.10 -21.08
CA HIS A 96 -31.56 -15.07 -21.01
C HIS A 96 -31.69 -15.94 -22.27
N GLU A 97 -31.47 -15.39 -23.47
CA GLU A 97 -31.65 -16.13 -24.73
C GLU A 97 -30.62 -17.25 -24.90
N LYS A 98 -29.38 -17.00 -24.46
CA LYS A 98 -28.25 -17.94 -24.60
C LYS A 98 -27.94 -18.73 -23.34
N ASN A 99 -28.64 -18.44 -22.24
CA ASN A 99 -28.41 -19.00 -20.91
C ASN A 99 -26.93 -18.91 -20.48
N GLU A 100 -26.33 -17.72 -20.60
CA GLU A 100 -24.92 -17.46 -20.31
C GLU A 100 -24.73 -16.10 -19.65
N LEU A 101 -23.64 -15.92 -18.91
CA LEU A 101 -23.27 -14.63 -18.35
C LEU A 101 -22.91 -13.64 -19.46
N ILE A 102 -23.45 -12.43 -19.37
CA ILE A 102 -22.97 -11.28 -20.16
C ILE A 102 -21.62 -10.82 -19.59
N GLY A 103 -21.50 -10.82 -18.26
CA GLY A 103 -20.32 -10.43 -17.52
C GLY A 103 -20.66 -10.08 -16.08
N ILE A 104 -19.67 -9.56 -15.38
CA ILE A 104 -19.78 -9.10 -13.99
C ILE A 104 -19.21 -7.69 -13.86
N GLN A 105 -19.59 -7.00 -12.80
CA GLN A 105 -19.02 -5.72 -12.39
C GLN A 105 -18.85 -5.75 -10.86
N ILE A 106 -17.66 -5.40 -10.37
CA ILE A 106 -17.48 -5.16 -8.93
C ILE A 106 -18.09 -3.78 -8.62
N LEU A 107 -19.02 -3.74 -7.67
CA LEU A 107 -19.71 -2.51 -7.25
C LEU A 107 -18.96 -1.81 -6.13
N SER A 108 -18.49 -2.59 -5.17
CA SER A 108 -17.68 -2.15 -4.04
C SER A 108 -16.92 -3.35 -3.45
N HIS A 109 -15.76 -3.10 -2.85
CA HIS A 109 -15.03 -4.10 -2.11
C HIS A 109 -14.16 -3.44 -1.02
N THR A 110 -13.77 -4.19 0.01
CA THR A 110 -12.88 -3.71 1.08
C THR A 110 -11.58 -4.51 1.10
N GLU A 111 -10.87 -4.59 -0.03
CA GLU A 111 -9.63 -5.40 -0.16
C GLU A 111 -8.37 -4.52 -0.12
N THR A 112 -7.20 -5.14 0.05
CA THR A 112 -5.91 -4.45 0.12
C THR A 112 -5.53 -3.83 -1.22
N PHE A 113 -5.01 -2.61 -1.24
CA PHE A 113 -4.69 -1.85 -2.47
C PHE A 113 -3.92 -2.65 -3.55
N ARG A 114 -2.94 -3.47 -3.17
CA ARG A 114 -2.19 -4.31 -4.14
C ARG A 114 -3.00 -5.47 -4.75
N TYR A 115 -4.03 -5.97 -4.07
CA TYR A 115 -4.83 -7.10 -4.54
C TYR A 115 -6.19 -6.66 -5.10
N ALA A 116 -6.73 -5.57 -4.54
CA ALA A 116 -7.90 -4.83 -4.99
C ALA A 116 -7.82 -4.47 -6.47
N GLU A 117 -6.67 -3.96 -6.92
CA GLU A 117 -6.45 -3.55 -8.32
C GLU A 117 -6.65 -4.70 -9.31
N HIS A 118 -6.51 -5.95 -8.88
CA HIS A 118 -6.57 -7.11 -9.78
C HIS A 118 -7.94 -7.78 -9.85
N ILE A 119 -8.73 -7.76 -8.77
CA ILE A 119 -10.11 -8.31 -8.81
C ILE A 119 -11.08 -7.36 -9.53
N ASP A 120 -10.79 -6.06 -9.54
CA ASP A 120 -11.52 -5.03 -10.28
C ASP A 120 -10.96 -4.82 -11.70
N ALA A 121 -9.90 -5.53 -12.07
CA ALA A 121 -9.29 -5.39 -13.39
C ALA A 121 -10.16 -6.01 -14.48
N ASP A 122 -10.23 -5.32 -15.62
CA ASP A 122 -10.97 -5.78 -16.80
C ASP A 122 -10.59 -7.23 -17.18
N TRP A 123 -9.29 -7.54 -17.23
CA TRP A 123 -8.82 -8.88 -17.63
C TRP A 123 -9.37 -10.01 -16.75
N PHE A 124 -9.64 -9.75 -15.47
CA PHE A 124 -10.19 -10.74 -14.55
C PHE A 124 -11.71 -10.84 -14.73
N MET A 125 -12.41 -9.70 -14.74
CA MET A 125 -13.86 -9.65 -14.96
C MET A 125 -14.27 -10.24 -16.32
N GLU A 126 -13.41 -10.09 -17.33
CA GLU A 126 -13.63 -10.67 -18.66
C GLU A 126 -13.65 -12.19 -18.68
N ARG A 127 -13.05 -12.86 -17.69
CA ARG A 127 -13.06 -14.33 -17.57
C ARG A 127 -14.46 -14.89 -17.35
N PHE A 128 -15.40 -14.06 -16.89
CA PHE A 128 -16.79 -14.44 -16.63
C PHE A 128 -17.71 -14.24 -17.84
N LYS A 129 -17.27 -13.55 -18.89
CA LYS A 129 -18.08 -13.31 -20.10
C LYS A 129 -18.37 -14.62 -20.83
N ASN A 130 -19.61 -14.80 -21.27
CA ASN A 130 -20.11 -15.96 -22.03
C ASN A 130 -20.03 -17.31 -21.31
N MET A 131 -19.78 -17.32 -19.99
CA MET A 131 -19.80 -18.55 -19.20
C MET A 131 -21.23 -19.07 -19.09
N LYS A 132 -21.43 -20.38 -19.26
CA LYS A 132 -22.77 -20.97 -19.21
C LYS A 132 -23.36 -20.87 -17.80
N ALA A 133 -24.61 -20.45 -17.72
CA ALA A 133 -25.33 -20.25 -16.46
C ALA A 133 -26.16 -21.47 -16.05
N ASP A 134 -25.97 -22.63 -16.70
CA ASP A 134 -26.61 -23.91 -16.36
C ASP A 134 -25.82 -24.74 -15.34
N LYS A 135 -24.58 -24.33 -15.04
CA LYS A 135 -23.67 -24.97 -14.10
C LYS A 135 -22.93 -23.91 -13.28
N TYR A 136 -22.42 -24.33 -12.12
CA TYR A 136 -21.50 -23.51 -11.36
C TYR A 136 -20.11 -23.47 -11.98
N LEU A 137 -19.45 -22.35 -11.70
CA LEU A 137 -18.08 -22.05 -12.06
C LEU A 137 -17.13 -22.59 -10.99
N ASN A 138 -15.94 -23.00 -11.40
CA ASN A 138 -14.88 -23.44 -10.49
C ASN A 138 -13.77 -22.40 -10.45
N LEU A 139 -13.08 -22.29 -9.31
CA LEU A 139 -11.83 -21.55 -9.24
C LEU A 139 -10.67 -22.47 -9.64
N ALA A 140 -9.85 -22.03 -10.58
CA ALA A 140 -8.63 -22.71 -11.00
C ALA A 140 -7.40 -21.91 -10.57
N VAL A 141 -6.33 -22.59 -10.17
CA VAL A 141 -5.13 -21.95 -9.60
C VAL A 141 -4.23 -21.34 -10.68
N MET A 142 -4.03 -22.05 -11.81
CA MET A 142 -3.08 -21.70 -12.86
C MET A 142 -3.74 -21.72 -14.24
N ASP A 143 -4.20 -22.88 -14.67
CA ASP A 143 -4.75 -23.10 -16.00
C ASP A 143 -6.21 -23.57 -15.96
N LYS A 144 -6.95 -23.30 -17.04
CA LYS A 144 -8.29 -23.87 -17.21
C LYS A 144 -8.17 -25.34 -17.62
N GLU A 145 -8.76 -26.22 -16.82
CA GLU A 145 -8.90 -27.64 -17.15
C GLU A 145 -10.30 -27.95 -17.70
N SER A 146 -11.28 -27.15 -17.27
CA SER A 146 -12.68 -27.27 -17.66
C SER A 146 -13.25 -25.94 -18.17
N PRO A 147 -14.32 -25.98 -19.00
CA PRO A 147 -14.99 -24.77 -19.48
C PRO A 147 -15.60 -23.90 -18.37
N GLN A 148 -15.82 -24.47 -17.19
CA GLN A 148 -16.36 -23.79 -16.00
C GLN A 148 -15.29 -23.05 -15.20
N ASP A 149 -14.02 -23.23 -15.55
CA ASP A 149 -12.93 -22.74 -14.73
C ASP A 149 -12.70 -21.25 -14.95
N ILE A 150 -12.60 -20.55 -13.82
CA ILE A 150 -12.13 -19.19 -13.70
C ILE A 150 -10.76 -19.26 -13.04
N VAL A 151 -9.72 -18.95 -13.80
CA VAL A 151 -8.37 -18.83 -13.23
C VAL A 151 -8.39 -17.71 -12.21
N GLN A 152 -7.80 -17.93 -11.04
CA GLN A 152 -7.74 -16.95 -9.96
C GLN A 152 -6.83 -15.77 -10.30
N VAL A 153 -6.93 -14.73 -9.47
CA VAL A 153 -5.88 -13.71 -9.36
C VAL A 153 -4.77 -14.27 -8.48
N THR A 154 -3.54 -14.24 -9.00
CA THR A 154 -2.33 -14.62 -8.27
C THR A 154 -2.21 -13.84 -6.96
N GLY A 155 -1.95 -14.54 -5.86
CA GLY A 155 -1.84 -13.94 -4.52
C GLY A 155 -3.17 -13.57 -3.86
N ALA A 156 -4.31 -13.61 -4.58
CA ALA A 156 -5.63 -13.22 -4.08
C ALA A 156 -6.66 -14.36 -4.17
N THR A 157 -6.31 -15.55 -3.68
CA THR A 157 -7.13 -16.77 -3.76
C THR A 157 -8.48 -16.63 -3.06
N VAL A 158 -8.51 -16.14 -1.81
CA VAL A 158 -9.77 -15.99 -1.05
C VAL A 158 -10.68 -14.95 -1.70
N SER A 159 -10.14 -13.80 -2.13
CA SER A 159 -10.90 -12.76 -2.82
C SER A 159 -11.43 -13.26 -4.18
N SER A 160 -10.61 -14.00 -4.94
CA SER A 160 -11.03 -14.62 -6.20
C SER A 160 -12.15 -15.64 -5.99
N GLN A 161 -12.04 -16.47 -4.95
CA GLN A 161 -13.10 -17.42 -4.60
C GLN A 161 -14.38 -16.72 -4.18
N ALA A 162 -14.30 -15.62 -3.43
CA ALA A 162 -15.47 -14.83 -3.03
C ALA A 162 -16.20 -14.27 -4.26
N VAL A 163 -15.49 -13.79 -5.29
CA VAL A 163 -16.11 -13.36 -6.56
C VAL A 163 -16.77 -14.54 -7.28
N VAL A 164 -16.10 -15.70 -7.38
CA VAL A 164 -16.68 -16.91 -7.99
C VAL A 164 -17.95 -17.36 -7.25
N ASN A 165 -17.93 -17.35 -5.91
CA ASN A 165 -19.10 -17.66 -5.08
C ASN A 165 -20.24 -16.67 -5.34
N ALA A 166 -19.95 -15.37 -5.43
CA ALA A 166 -20.96 -14.36 -5.71
C ALA A 166 -21.65 -14.60 -7.06
N VAL A 167 -20.86 -14.96 -8.09
CA VAL A 167 -21.39 -15.29 -9.41
C VAL A 167 -22.19 -16.59 -9.39
N ASN A 168 -21.73 -17.63 -8.68
CA ASN A 168 -22.46 -18.88 -8.54
C ASN A 168 -23.79 -18.68 -7.79
N ALA A 169 -23.83 -17.83 -6.77
CA ALA A 169 -25.07 -17.49 -6.09
C ALA A 169 -26.05 -16.73 -7.01
N ALA A 170 -25.55 -15.84 -7.88
CA ALA A 170 -26.36 -15.21 -8.92
C ALA A 170 -26.91 -16.23 -9.94
N ILE A 171 -26.07 -17.19 -10.39
CA ILE A 171 -26.48 -18.27 -11.29
C ILE A 171 -27.57 -19.13 -10.63
N GLY A 172 -27.39 -19.53 -9.37
CA GLY A 172 -28.38 -20.31 -8.63
C GLY A 172 -29.72 -19.59 -8.47
N ALA A 173 -29.67 -18.30 -8.13
CA ALA A 173 -30.86 -17.47 -8.03
C ALA A 173 -31.59 -17.29 -9.38
N TYR A 174 -30.83 -17.15 -10.46
CA TYR A 174 -31.35 -17.08 -11.82
C TYR A 174 -32.02 -18.40 -12.25
N GLN A 175 -31.36 -19.54 -12.03
CA GLN A 175 -31.90 -20.85 -12.37
C GLN A 175 -33.20 -21.15 -11.60
N TYR A 176 -33.25 -20.78 -10.32
CA TYR A 176 -34.47 -20.92 -9.53
C TYR A 176 -35.59 -19.99 -10.03
N LYS A 177 -35.31 -18.68 -10.17
CA LYS A 177 -36.37 -17.69 -10.49
C LYS A 177 -36.88 -17.75 -11.92
N VAL A 178 -36.05 -18.14 -12.87
CA VAL A 178 -36.38 -18.11 -14.29
C VAL A 178 -36.68 -19.49 -14.86
N HIS A 179 -35.99 -20.53 -14.38
CA HIS A 179 -36.11 -21.90 -14.89
C HIS A 179 -36.73 -22.88 -13.90
N ASN A 180 -37.07 -22.45 -12.69
CA ASN A 180 -37.58 -23.29 -11.60
C ASN A 180 -36.67 -24.50 -11.33
N ASN A 181 -35.36 -24.30 -11.47
CA ASN A 181 -34.32 -25.27 -11.22
C ASN A 181 -33.63 -24.95 -9.89
N GLU A 182 -33.75 -25.85 -8.92
CA GLU A 182 -33.15 -25.72 -7.59
C GLU A 182 -31.71 -26.27 -7.62
N MET A 183 -30.73 -25.37 -7.59
CA MET A 183 -29.30 -25.72 -7.54
C MET A 183 -28.80 -25.84 -6.09
N ASP A 184 -27.65 -26.50 -5.92
CA ASP A 184 -27.00 -26.69 -4.61
C ASP A 184 -26.66 -25.35 -3.92
N MET A 185 -26.67 -25.34 -2.59
CA MET A 185 -26.38 -24.15 -1.79
C MET A 185 -25.01 -23.51 -2.11
N VAL A 186 -24.97 -22.18 -2.16
CA VAL A 186 -23.75 -21.37 -2.25
C VAL A 186 -23.66 -20.43 -1.05
N LEU A 187 -22.65 -20.64 -0.21
CA LEU A 187 -22.42 -19.82 0.98
C LEU A 187 -21.93 -18.41 0.61
N ASP A 188 -22.23 -17.44 1.48
CA ASP A 188 -21.75 -16.06 1.39
C ASP A 188 -20.31 -15.88 1.91
N VAL A 189 -19.72 -16.93 2.47
CA VAL A 189 -18.34 -16.97 2.98
C VAL A 189 -17.51 -18.03 2.27
N VAL A 190 -16.21 -17.78 2.15
CA VAL A 190 -15.24 -18.76 1.63
C VAL A 190 -14.98 -19.86 2.68
N PRO A 191 -14.87 -21.16 2.30
CA PRO A 191 -14.67 -22.26 3.25
C PRO A 191 -13.44 -22.09 4.15
N GLN A 192 -13.56 -22.41 5.44
CA GLN A 192 -12.49 -22.23 6.44
C GLN A 192 -11.19 -22.96 6.09
N GLU A 193 -11.24 -24.07 5.36
CA GLU A 193 -10.05 -24.79 4.90
C GLU A 193 -9.19 -23.92 3.97
N MET A 194 -9.83 -23.09 3.13
CA MET A 194 -9.15 -22.14 2.26
C MET A 194 -8.52 -20.99 3.05
N TRP A 195 -9.18 -20.56 4.14
CA TRP A 195 -8.62 -19.57 5.08
C TRP A 195 -7.45 -20.10 5.90
N GLN A 196 -7.45 -21.39 6.27
CA GLN A 196 -6.33 -22.02 6.98
C GLN A 196 -5.12 -22.22 6.06
N GLN A 197 -5.35 -22.51 4.78
CA GLN A 197 -4.32 -22.49 3.76
C GLN A 197 -3.79 -21.07 3.56
N ASP A 198 -4.63 -20.03 3.57
CA ASP A 198 -4.21 -18.64 3.44
C ASP A 198 -3.41 -18.16 4.66
N THR A 199 -3.93 -18.37 5.89
CA THR A 199 -3.29 -17.95 7.15
C THR A 199 -1.94 -18.64 7.41
N ASN A 200 -1.74 -19.85 6.88
CA ASN A 200 -0.46 -20.54 6.96
C ASN A 200 0.35 -20.46 5.67
N SER A 201 0.04 -19.54 4.75
CA SER A 201 0.84 -19.34 3.54
C SER A 201 1.18 -17.88 3.25
N PHE A 202 2.23 -17.73 2.46
CA PHE A 202 2.70 -16.47 1.90
C PHE A 202 3.06 -16.70 0.43
N SER A 203 3.15 -15.63 -0.33
CA SER A 203 3.62 -15.67 -1.73
C SER A 203 5.00 -15.04 -1.87
N ILE A 204 5.76 -15.53 -2.85
CA ILE A 204 6.91 -14.84 -3.41
C ILE A 204 6.58 -14.55 -4.87
N SER A 205 6.60 -13.29 -5.27
CA SER A 205 6.13 -12.83 -6.58
C SER A 205 7.23 -12.09 -7.32
N TRP A 206 7.29 -12.24 -8.63
CA TRP A 206 8.19 -11.52 -9.55
C TRP A 206 7.43 -11.16 -10.83
N ASP A 207 8.04 -10.41 -11.76
CA ASP A 207 7.32 -9.81 -12.90
C ASP A 207 6.54 -10.83 -13.77
N THR A 208 7.07 -12.04 -13.89
CA THR A 208 6.51 -13.08 -14.78
C THR A 208 5.77 -14.19 -14.06
N GLY A 209 5.72 -14.19 -12.72
CA GLY A 209 5.16 -15.30 -11.98
C GLY A 209 5.17 -15.13 -10.47
N SER A 210 4.71 -16.17 -9.78
CA SER A 210 4.75 -16.24 -8.33
C SER A 210 4.76 -17.68 -7.87
N ILE A 211 5.24 -17.91 -6.66
CA ILE A 211 5.01 -19.13 -5.90
C ILE A 211 4.24 -18.83 -4.63
N ARG A 212 3.45 -19.80 -4.18
CA ARG A 212 2.75 -19.76 -2.90
C ARG A 212 3.24 -20.90 -2.04
N ILE A 213 3.75 -20.57 -0.85
CA ILE A 213 4.35 -21.52 0.07
C ILE A 213 3.57 -21.49 1.38
N ASN A 214 3.18 -22.66 1.88
CA ASN A 214 2.61 -22.78 3.22
C ASN A 214 3.69 -23.19 4.25
N THR A 215 3.41 -23.03 5.55
CA THR A 215 4.38 -23.30 6.63
C THR A 215 4.91 -24.73 6.61
N ASP A 216 4.13 -25.72 6.15
CA ASP A 216 4.60 -27.10 6.05
C ASP A 216 5.50 -27.32 4.83
N GLY A 217 5.14 -26.77 3.67
CA GLY A 217 5.97 -26.77 2.48
C GLY A 217 7.28 -26.02 2.69
N LEU A 218 7.29 -24.96 3.51
CA LEU A 218 8.51 -24.24 3.87
C LEU A 218 9.52 -25.13 4.63
N LYS A 219 9.05 -26.14 5.36
CA LYS A 219 9.90 -27.10 6.10
C LYS A 219 10.55 -28.14 5.20
N GLU A 220 10.05 -28.30 3.97
CA GLU A 220 10.61 -29.25 2.99
C GLU A 220 11.92 -28.74 2.38
N TYR A 221 12.16 -27.43 2.44
CA TYR A 221 13.41 -26.81 2.02
C TYR A 221 14.53 -27.04 3.03
N GLU A 222 15.77 -27.11 2.52
CA GLU A 222 16.95 -27.16 3.37
C GLU A 222 17.00 -25.92 4.26
N SER A 223 16.93 -26.14 5.58
CA SER A 223 16.85 -25.07 6.57
C SER A 223 18.21 -24.81 7.20
N VAL A 224 18.52 -23.54 7.39
CA VAL A 224 19.63 -23.12 8.26
C VAL A 224 19.14 -23.00 9.70
N GLU A 225 20.01 -23.28 10.65
CA GLU A 225 19.82 -22.93 12.06
C GLU A 225 20.89 -21.91 12.46
N MET A 226 20.48 -20.79 13.03
CA MET A 226 21.42 -19.71 13.32
C MET A 226 21.04 -18.93 14.58
N ASP A 227 22.04 -18.65 15.41
CA ASP A 227 21.90 -17.73 16.53
C ASP A 227 21.97 -16.30 16.00
N VAL A 228 20.94 -15.50 16.28
CA VAL A 228 20.80 -14.15 15.76
C VAL A 228 20.41 -13.17 16.87
N ILE A 229 20.76 -11.90 16.67
CA ILE A 229 20.48 -10.82 17.62
C ILE A 229 19.53 -9.83 16.94
N LEU A 230 18.29 -9.78 17.41
CA LEU A 230 17.33 -8.75 17.02
C LEU A 230 17.64 -7.47 17.80
N ILE A 231 18.00 -6.41 17.09
CA ILE A 231 18.23 -5.08 17.66
C ILE A 231 17.03 -4.20 17.32
N ASN A 232 16.22 -3.86 18.31
CA ASN A 232 15.10 -2.93 18.13
C ASN A 232 15.62 -1.49 18.00
N THR A 233 14.79 -0.59 17.48
CA THR A 233 15.11 0.85 17.37
C THR A 233 15.31 1.54 18.73
N THR A 234 14.87 0.92 19.83
CA THR A 234 15.18 1.36 21.19
C THR A 234 16.59 0.96 21.65
N GLY A 235 17.36 0.24 20.83
CA GLY A 235 18.65 -0.36 21.19
C GLY A 235 18.56 -1.66 21.98
N THR A 236 17.35 -2.13 22.30
CA THR A 236 17.15 -3.40 23.01
C THR A 236 17.58 -4.56 22.13
N LYS A 237 18.45 -5.44 22.68
CA LYS A 237 18.96 -6.62 22.00
C LYS A 237 18.26 -7.88 22.51
N THR A 238 17.74 -8.69 21.60
CA THR A 238 17.10 -9.97 21.90
C THR A 238 17.83 -11.07 21.15
N GLU A 239 18.47 -11.98 21.87
CA GLU A 239 19.10 -13.17 21.30
C GLU A 239 18.05 -14.23 21.06
N MET A 240 18.12 -14.91 19.92
CA MET A 240 17.23 -16.02 19.57
C MET A 240 17.92 -16.96 18.58
N ARG A 241 17.57 -18.24 18.62
CA ARG A 241 18.00 -19.23 17.63
C ARG A 241 16.89 -19.45 16.62
N VAL A 242 17.10 -19.00 15.38
CA VAL A 242 16.11 -19.11 14.31
C VAL A 242 16.37 -20.32 13.43
N LYS A 243 15.29 -20.86 12.87
CA LYS A 243 15.33 -21.96 11.91
C LYS A 243 14.38 -21.73 10.74
N GLY A 244 14.91 -21.95 9.54
CA GLY A 244 14.18 -21.84 8.28
C GLY A 244 15.12 -21.83 7.07
N PRO A 245 14.61 -22.00 5.84
CA PRO A 245 15.43 -21.88 4.64
C PRO A 245 15.82 -20.43 4.37
N THR A 246 16.86 -20.22 3.58
CA THR A 246 17.16 -18.88 3.04
C THR A 246 16.24 -18.59 1.86
N ILE A 247 15.95 -17.31 1.60
CA ILE A 247 15.19 -16.95 0.40
C ILE A 247 15.94 -17.35 -0.88
N ARG A 248 17.29 -17.31 -0.87
CA ARG A 248 18.12 -17.71 -2.00
C ARG A 248 17.89 -19.18 -2.37
N ASP A 249 17.83 -20.06 -1.37
CA ASP A 249 17.63 -21.49 -1.62
C ASP A 249 16.21 -21.80 -2.07
N VAL A 250 15.20 -21.08 -1.55
CA VAL A 250 13.81 -21.17 -2.03
C VAL A 250 13.70 -20.70 -3.49
N LEU A 251 14.38 -19.63 -3.88
CA LEU A 251 14.34 -19.15 -5.26
C LEU A 251 15.06 -20.09 -6.23
N LYS A 252 16.18 -20.69 -5.81
CA LYS A 252 16.93 -21.64 -6.63
C LYS A 252 16.12 -22.88 -7.03
N THR A 253 15.20 -23.37 -6.19
CA THR A 253 14.35 -24.51 -6.56
C THR A 253 13.37 -24.17 -7.69
N GLU A 254 13.00 -22.90 -7.81
CA GLU A 254 12.17 -22.36 -8.89
C GLU A 254 12.99 -21.91 -10.11
N GLY A 255 14.31 -22.12 -10.09
CA GLY A 255 15.21 -21.74 -11.18
C GLY A 255 15.50 -20.24 -11.24
N LEU A 256 15.29 -19.51 -10.14
CA LEU A 256 15.59 -18.08 -10.02
C LEU A 256 16.88 -17.85 -9.22
N ASP A 257 17.62 -16.79 -9.56
CA ASP A 257 18.75 -16.31 -8.78
C ASP A 257 18.40 -14.97 -8.10
N LEU A 258 18.64 -14.86 -6.79
CA LEU A 258 18.37 -13.62 -6.07
C LEU A 258 19.24 -12.46 -6.59
N GLU A 259 20.41 -12.74 -7.15
CA GLU A 259 21.33 -11.73 -7.69
C GLU A 259 20.77 -10.99 -8.91
N ASP A 260 19.83 -11.61 -9.63
CA ASP A 260 19.16 -11.00 -10.79
C ASP A 260 18.22 -9.84 -10.39
N PHE A 261 17.92 -9.69 -9.10
CA PHE A 261 17.00 -8.68 -8.58
C PHE A 261 17.76 -7.53 -7.89
N GLU A 262 17.18 -6.33 -7.96
CA GLU A 262 17.71 -5.10 -7.33
C GLU A 262 17.24 -4.94 -5.88
N GLY A 263 16.23 -5.71 -5.46
CA GLY A 263 15.72 -5.71 -4.10
C GLY A 263 14.49 -6.59 -3.91
N ILE A 264 14.05 -6.73 -2.66
CA ILE A 264 12.82 -7.43 -2.29
C ILE A 264 11.94 -6.58 -1.37
N GLY A 265 10.64 -6.55 -1.64
CA GLY A 265 9.64 -5.89 -0.80
C GLY A 265 8.90 -6.92 0.05
N ILE A 266 8.98 -6.79 1.37
CA ILE A 266 8.42 -7.76 2.32
C ILE A 266 7.20 -7.14 2.99
N SER A 267 6.04 -7.78 2.82
CA SER A 267 4.77 -7.32 3.37
C SER A 267 4.29 -8.25 4.49
N GLY A 268 3.89 -7.66 5.61
CA GLY A 268 3.18 -8.33 6.70
C GLY A 268 1.66 -8.20 6.53
N ARG A 269 0.90 -9.16 7.09
CA ARG A 269 -0.58 -9.10 7.11
C ARG A 269 -1.14 -7.93 7.91
N ASP A 270 -0.35 -7.38 8.83
CA ASP A 270 -0.70 -6.21 9.61
C ASP A 270 -0.58 -4.89 8.84
N GLY A 271 -0.24 -4.95 7.54
CA GLY A 271 -0.02 -3.80 6.68
C GLY A 271 1.39 -3.24 6.76
N TYR A 272 2.29 -3.88 7.52
CA TYR A 272 3.70 -3.50 7.55
C TYR A 272 4.38 -3.81 6.21
N TYR A 273 5.24 -2.90 5.79
CA TYR A 273 6.07 -3.06 4.61
C TYR A 273 7.49 -2.60 4.90
N THR A 274 8.45 -3.31 4.31
CA THR A 274 9.83 -2.85 4.20
C THR A 274 10.44 -3.33 2.88
N MET A 275 11.31 -2.52 2.30
CA MET A 275 12.10 -2.90 1.12
C MET A 275 13.55 -3.17 1.54
N VAL A 276 14.08 -4.32 1.16
CA VAL A 276 15.49 -4.71 1.30
C VAL A 276 16.16 -4.51 -0.06
N ASP A 277 17.12 -3.60 -0.12
CA ASP A 277 17.87 -3.28 -1.34
C ASP A 277 18.97 -4.33 -1.63
N ARG A 278 19.50 -4.32 -2.86
CA ARG A 278 20.61 -5.20 -3.28
C ARG A 278 21.79 -5.17 -2.31
N GLU A 279 22.21 -3.99 -1.84
CA GLU A 279 23.34 -3.86 -0.91
C GLU A 279 23.14 -4.72 0.34
N LYS A 280 21.94 -4.71 0.93
CA LYS A 280 21.62 -5.55 2.10
C LYS A 280 21.50 -7.03 1.75
N LEU A 281 20.93 -7.34 0.59
CA LEU A 281 20.83 -8.72 0.11
C LEU A 281 22.20 -9.36 -0.14
N GLU A 282 23.18 -8.56 -0.58
CA GLU A 282 24.58 -8.99 -0.75
C GLU A 282 25.32 -9.10 0.58
N ALA A 283 25.02 -8.22 1.54
CA ALA A 283 25.70 -8.17 2.83
C ALA A 283 25.27 -9.26 3.83
N GLY A 284 24.08 -9.83 3.66
CA GLY A 284 23.50 -10.77 4.63
C GLY A 284 22.47 -11.74 4.04
N GLU A 285 22.19 -12.77 4.83
CA GLU A 285 21.17 -13.77 4.52
C GLU A 285 19.77 -13.26 4.89
N VAL A 286 18.77 -13.60 4.08
CA VAL A 286 17.36 -13.42 4.40
C VAL A 286 16.76 -14.78 4.72
N ILE A 287 16.54 -15.04 6.01
CA ILE A 287 16.05 -16.33 6.48
C ILE A 287 14.54 -16.29 6.62
N LEU A 288 13.88 -17.29 6.04
CA LEU A 288 12.45 -17.50 6.10
C LEU A 288 12.10 -18.37 7.32
N VAL A 289 11.98 -17.75 8.49
CA VAL A 289 11.91 -18.43 9.78
C VAL A 289 10.52 -19.00 10.07
N TRP A 290 10.45 -20.29 10.40
CA TRP A 290 9.23 -20.97 10.87
C TRP A 290 9.35 -21.51 12.31
N GLU A 291 10.56 -21.50 12.90
CA GLU A 291 10.83 -21.92 14.28
C GLU A 291 11.83 -20.97 14.95
N VAL A 292 11.59 -20.66 16.23
CA VAL A 292 12.43 -19.83 17.08
C VAL A 292 12.65 -20.53 18.42
N ASP A 293 13.90 -20.64 18.86
CA ASP A 293 14.32 -21.29 20.11
C ASP A 293 13.77 -22.73 20.28
N GLY A 294 13.75 -23.49 19.17
CA GLY A 294 13.26 -24.86 19.14
C GLY A 294 11.73 -24.99 19.26
N LYS A 295 10.99 -23.88 19.13
CA LYS A 295 9.53 -23.85 19.18
C LYS A 295 8.94 -23.30 17.88
N PRO A 296 7.84 -23.87 17.38
CA PRO A 296 7.10 -23.27 16.28
C PRO A 296 6.70 -21.83 16.61
N LEU A 297 6.57 -20.99 15.58
CA LEU A 297 6.03 -19.65 15.74
C LEU A 297 4.62 -19.66 16.36
N ASN A 298 4.33 -18.65 17.18
CA ASN A 298 3.00 -18.40 17.70
C ASN A 298 2.02 -18.13 16.55
N ASP A 299 0.73 -18.44 16.75
CA ASP A 299 -0.32 -18.24 15.74
C ASP A 299 -0.39 -16.79 15.22
N GLU A 300 -0.08 -15.82 16.08
CA GLU A 300 -0.04 -14.39 15.74
C GLU A 300 1.17 -13.99 14.87
N GLU A 301 2.17 -14.85 14.68
CA GLU A 301 3.33 -14.59 13.83
C GLU A 301 3.35 -15.44 12.55
N LYS A 302 2.37 -16.35 12.40
CA LYS A 302 2.20 -17.20 11.22
C LYS A 302 1.92 -16.35 9.97
N PRO A 303 2.35 -16.83 8.78
CA PRO A 303 2.83 -18.18 8.48
C PRO A 303 4.31 -18.37 8.77
N MET A 304 5.07 -17.28 8.76
CA MET A 304 6.51 -17.21 8.97
C MET A 304 6.91 -15.78 9.32
N ARG A 305 8.15 -15.60 9.79
CA ARG A 305 8.79 -14.28 9.92
C ARG A 305 10.12 -14.25 9.17
N VAL A 306 10.55 -13.07 8.79
CA VAL A 306 11.89 -12.86 8.22
C VAL A 306 12.89 -12.55 9.34
N ALA A 307 14.10 -13.09 9.20
CA ALA A 307 15.27 -12.65 9.94
C ALA A 307 16.37 -12.20 8.96
N ILE A 308 16.85 -10.96 9.14
CA ILE A 308 17.97 -10.40 8.36
C ILE A 308 19.06 -10.01 9.36
N PRO A 309 20.02 -10.91 9.63
CA PRO A 309 21.07 -10.67 10.61
C PRO A 309 21.87 -9.41 10.26
N LYS A 310 22.36 -8.71 11.28
CA LYS A 310 23.09 -7.43 11.20
C LYS A 310 22.23 -6.22 10.82
N GLU A 311 20.99 -6.43 10.38
CA GLU A 311 20.02 -5.36 10.16
C GLU A 311 19.14 -5.11 11.39
N LEU A 312 18.62 -3.88 11.51
CA LEU A 312 17.72 -3.49 12.58
C LEU A 312 16.35 -4.19 12.46
N GLY A 313 15.67 -4.31 13.60
CA GLY A 313 14.38 -5.01 13.72
C GLY A 313 13.27 -4.61 12.73
N PRO A 314 13.17 -3.37 12.21
CA PRO A 314 12.25 -3.02 11.13
C PRO A 314 12.36 -3.90 9.87
N TYR A 315 13.52 -4.50 9.60
CA TYR A 315 13.70 -5.44 8.49
C TYR A 315 13.19 -6.86 8.76
N TRP A 316 12.85 -7.18 10.01
CA TRP A 316 12.50 -8.52 10.47
C TRP A 316 10.98 -8.69 10.52
N VAL A 317 10.36 -8.58 9.36
CA VAL A 317 8.90 -8.58 9.19
C VAL A 317 8.28 -9.87 9.72
N LYS A 318 7.17 -9.73 10.45
CA LYS A 318 6.36 -10.85 10.98
C LYS A 318 5.10 -11.02 10.15
N MET A 319 4.43 -12.17 10.29
CA MET A 319 3.16 -12.45 9.60
C MET A 319 3.29 -12.21 8.10
N VAL A 320 4.40 -12.63 7.49
CA VAL A 320 4.68 -12.28 6.10
C VAL A 320 3.58 -12.86 5.22
N SER A 321 2.96 -11.98 4.44
CA SER A 321 1.93 -12.34 3.45
C SER A 321 2.52 -12.46 2.06
N ASN A 322 3.48 -11.59 1.73
CA ASN A 322 4.06 -11.53 0.39
C ASN A 322 5.49 -11.01 0.41
N ILE A 323 6.31 -11.54 -0.49
CA ILE A 323 7.63 -11.03 -0.83
C ILE A 323 7.65 -10.74 -2.33
N ASP A 324 7.79 -9.48 -2.73
CA ASP A 324 7.92 -9.09 -4.13
C ASP A 324 9.39 -8.95 -4.50
N LEU A 325 9.82 -9.58 -5.58
CA LEU A 325 11.14 -9.42 -6.17
C LEU A 325 11.10 -8.29 -7.20
N TYR A 326 12.06 -7.37 -7.12
CA TYR A 326 12.14 -6.21 -8.00
C TYR A 326 13.34 -6.33 -8.92
N ASP A 327 13.10 -6.61 -10.20
CA ASP A 327 14.14 -6.70 -11.24
C ASP A 327 14.82 -5.36 -11.51
N LYS A 328 14.11 -4.26 -11.20
CA LYS A 328 14.57 -2.89 -11.42
C LYS A 328 14.13 -2.00 -10.28
N ILE A 329 15.08 -1.30 -9.70
CA ILE A 329 14.86 -0.19 -8.78
C ILE A 329 15.64 0.99 -9.33
N SER A 330 14.99 2.15 -9.46
CA SER A 330 15.67 3.33 -9.98
C SER A 330 16.79 3.76 -9.04
N THR A 331 18.00 3.85 -9.58
CA THR A 331 19.19 4.25 -8.84
C THR A 331 19.05 5.67 -8.33
N LYS A 332 19.35 5.89 -7.05
CA LYS A 332 19.40 7.24 -6.48
C LYS A 332 20.60 8.01 -7.01
N ASP A 333 20.32 9.21 -7.50
CA ASP A 333 21.32 10.20 -7.92
C ASP A 333 20.76 11.57 -7.57
N ILE A 334 20.88 11.92 -6.28
CA ILE A 334 20.29 13.14 -5.72
C ILE A 334 20.98 14.35 -6.36
N ASP A 335 20.16 15.22 -6.94
CA ASP A 335 20.53 16.50 -7.53
C ASP A 335 20.18 17.66 -6.60
N ASN A 336 19.09 17.55 -5.84
CA ASN A 336 18.63 18.62 -4.95
C ASN A 336 18.55 18.17 -3.49
N MET A 337 19.01 19.00 -2.56
CA MET A 337 18.80 18.83 -1.12
C MET A 337 18.06 20.05 -0.56
N TYR A 338 16.84 19.85 -0.06
CA TYR A 338 15.98 20.87 0.51
C TYR A 338 16.04 20.92 2.05
N ILE A 339 15.75 22.09 2.60
CA ILE A 339 15.52 22.29 4.04
C ILE A 339 14.03 22.10 4.33
N PHE A 340 13.67 21.18 5.24
CA PHE A 340 12.27 20.84 5.51
C PHE A 340 11.42 22.07 5.89
N ASP A 341 11.83 22.85 6.89
CA ASP A 341 11.05 23.97 7.41
C ASP A 341 10.73 25.01 6.33
N GLU A 342 11.68 25.29 5.44
CA GLU A 342 11.52 26.26 4.35
C GLU A 342 10.71 25.68 3.17
N LEU A 343 10.81 24.37 2.94
CA LEU A 343 10.07 23.68 1.88
C LEU A 343 8.56 23.64 2.13
N ILE A 344 8.13 23.65 3.40
CA ILE A 344 6.74 23.43 3.79
C ILE A 344 5.97 24.71 4.16
N VAL A 345 6.59 25.90 4.09
CA VAL A 345 6.00 27.17 4.57
C VAL A 345 4.62 27.48 3.97
N ASP A 346 4.39 27.09 2.72
CA ASP A 346 3.14 27.29 1.96
C ASP A 346 2.22 26.05 1.98
N ILE A 347 2.55 25.02 2.77
CA ILE A 347 1.74 23.82 2.93
C ILE A 347 0.96 23.92 4.25
N GLU A 348 -0.37 23.96 4.15
CA GLU A 348 -1.24 23.91 5.33
C GLU A 348 -1.00 22.61 6.12
N PRO A 349 -0.62 22.70 7.41
CA PRO A 349 -0.35 21.53 8.23
C PRO A 349 -1.63 20.76 8.56
N TYR A 350 -1.50 19.44 8.62
CA TYR A 350 -2.52 18.55 9.15
C TYR A 350 -2.22 18.26 10.62
N GLU A 351 -3.18 18.55 11.48
CA GLU A 351 -3.12 18.24 12.90
C GLU A 351 -3.44 16.75 13.11
N TYR A 352 -2.42 15.94 13.38
CA TYR A 352 -2.56 14.50 13.53
C TYR A 352 -2.60 14.12 15.01
N GLU A 353 -3.62 13.34 15.40
CA GLU A 353 -3.71 12.79 16.75
C GLU A 353 -2.87 11.51 16.85
N TYR A 354 -1.82 11.55 17.64
CA TYR A 354 -0.90 10.44 17.86
C TYR A 354 -0.73 10.19 19.37
N TYR A 355 -1.30 9.09 19.86
CA TYR A 355 -1.20 8.64 21.26
C TYR A 355 -1.48 9.74 22.31
N GLY A 356 -2.54 10.53 22.07
CA GLY A 356 -2.98 11.58 23.00
C GLY A 356 -2.24 12.92 22.85
N SER A 357 -1.30 13.02 21.91
CA SER A 357 -0.78 14.30 21.43
C SER A 357 -1.43 14.69 20.11
N ARG A 358 -1.60 15.99 19.88
CA ARG A 358 -2.04 16.56 18.60
C ARG A 358 -0.91 17.40 18.06
N ASP A 359 -0.24 16.87 17.04
CA ASP A 359 1.00 17.42 16.53
C ASP A 359 0.86 17.75 15.04
N LYS A 360 1.56 18.80 14.61
CA LYS A 360 1.55 19.18 13.20
C LYS A 360 2.30 18.18 12.33
N SER A 361 1.71 17.93 11.18
CA SER A 361 2.23 17.02 10.18
C SER A 361 1.97 17.52 8.77
N ILE A 362 2.81 17.09 7.82
CA ILE A 362 2.66 17.41 6.40
C ILE A 362 2.47 16.11 5.63
N GLU A 363 1.43 16.06 4.80
CA GLU A 363 1.20 14.95 3.86
C GLU A 363 2.38 14.86 2.89
N VAL A 364 3.03 13.69 2.82
CA VAL A 364 4.21 13.47 1.96
C VAL A 364 3.86 13.75 0.50
N GLY A 365 2.66 13.38 0.04
CA GLY A 365 2.17 13.68 -1.29
C GLY A 365 2.17 15.18 -1.65
N LYS A 366 1.95 16.08 -0.68
CA LYS A 366 2.04 17.54 -0.90
C LYS A 366 3.49 17.99 -1.09
N ILE A 367 4.43 17.40 -0.36
CA ILE A 367 5.86 17.68 -0.51
C ILE A 367 6.35 17.19 -1.88
N LEU A 368 6.02 15.95 -2.25
CA LEU A 368 6.44 15.35 -3.52
C LEU A 368 5.98 16.16 -4.74
N ARG A 369 4.84 16.86 -4.66
CA ARG A 369 4.35 17.76 -5.73
C ARG A 369 5.21 19.01 -5.94
N LYS A 370 6.12 19.33 -5.03
CA LYS A 370 7.07 20.44 -5.16
C LYS A 370 8.36 20.05 -5.88
N PHE A 371 8.60 18.76 -6.10
CA PHE A 371 9.77 18.29 -6.83
C PHE A 371 9.47 18.29 -8.33
N ASP A 372 10.49 18.62 -9.12
CA ASP A 372 10.36 18.69 -10.58
C ASP A 372 10.14 17.28 -11.18
N TYR A 373 10.64 16.25 -10.51
CA TYR A 373 10.53 14.87 -10.95
C TYR A 373 10.43 13.91 -9.76
N VAL A 374 9.46 13.00 -9.81
CA VAL A 374 9.32 11.91 -8.85
C VAL A 374 9.11 10.61 -9.62
N ASP A 375 10.13 9.76 -9.63
CA ASP A 375 10.05 8.44 -10.24
C ASP A 375 9.12 7.52 -9.45
N GLU A 376 8.09 6.96 -10.08
CA GLU A 376 7.15 6.05 -9.43
C GLU A 376 7.78 4.70 -9.10
N ASN A 377 8.83 4.31 -9.83
CA ASN A 377 9.64 3.11 -9.58
C ASN A 377 10.84 3.38 -8.66
N GLY A 378 11.00 4.63 -8.21
CA GLY A 378 12.01 5.01 -7.24
C GLY A 378 11.64 4.63 -5.81
N LEU A 379 12.64 4.68 -4.93
CA LEU A 379 12.47 4.48 -3.50
C LEU A 379 12.31 5.81 -2.77
N PHE A 380 11.35 5.85 -1.85
CA PHE A 380 11.30 6.83 -0.78
C PHE A 380 12.12 6.31 0.40
N THR A 381 13.26 6.94 0.65
CA THR A 381 14.20 6.50 1.69
C THR A 381 14.16 7.45 2.85
N MET A 382 14.06 6.93 4.07
CA MET A 382 14.07 7.69 5.31
C MET A 382 15.29 7.30 6.11
N GLY A 383 16.07 8.28 6.56
CA GLY A 383 17.19 8.08 7.47
C GLY A 383 16.90 8.68 8.84
N ALA A 384 17.31 7.99 9.90
CA ALA A 384 17.14 8.40 11.29
C ALA A 384 18.47 8.64 12.01
N SER A 385 18.41 9.36 13.13
CA SER A 385 19.56 9.69 13.98
C SER A 385 20.20 8.46 14.63
N ASP A 386 19.46 7.36 14.77
CA ASP A 386 19.92 6.08 15.31
C ASP A 386 20.60 5.18 14.27
N GLY A 387 20.73 5.65 13.03
CA GLY A 387 21.32 4.93 11.91
C GLY A 387 20.32 4.07 11.13
N LEU A 388 19.03 4.02 11.51
CA LEU A 388 18.03 3.34 10.71
C LEU A 388 17.86 4.04 9.36
N ILE A 389 18.12 3.28 8.29
CA ILE A 389 17.67 3.59 6.94
C ILE A 389 16.46 2.71 6.66
N LYS A 390 15.38 3.27 6.11
CA LYS A 390 14.20 2.51 5.69
C LYS A 390 13.75 2.94 4.31
N ASN A 391 13.53 1.97 3.44
CA ASN A 391 13.03 2.18 2.08
C ASN A 391 11.55 1.82 1.98
N GLU A 392 10.81 2.68 1.28
CA GLU A 392 9.39 2.54 0.96
C GLU A 392 9.19 2.76 -0.55
N THR A 393 8.09 2.25 -1.10
CA THR A 393 7.72 2.58 -2.49
C THR A 393 7.08 3.97 -2.56
N ILE A 394 7.33 4.69 -3.66
CA ILE A 394 6.77 6.03 -3.87
C ILE A 394 5.23 6.03 -3.87
N SER A 395 4.62 4.99 -4.45
CA SER A 395 3.16 4.83 -4.50
C SER A 395 2.53 4.72 -3.10
N MET A 396 3.19 3.99 -2.18
CA MET A 396 2.71 3.85 -0.80
C MET A 396 2.75 5.16 -0.03
N VAL A 397 3.85 5.90 -0.12
CA VAL A 397 4.03 7.12 0.67
C VAL A 397 3.17 8.28 0.17
N ARG A 398 2.94 8.37 -1.14
CA ARG A 398 2.24 9.50 -1.78
C ARG A 398 0.84 9.75 -1.21
N ASN A 399 0.11 8.68 -0.87
CA ASN A 399 -1.30 8.78 -0.47
C ASN A 399 -1.58 8.50 1.01
N ARG A 400 -0.60 7.99 1.75
CA ARG A 400 -0.85 7.41 3.09
C ARG A 400 0.02 7.98 4.20
N TYR A 401 1.10 8.69 3.85
CA TYR A 401 2.13 9.06 4.81
C TYR A 401 2.07 10.56 5.07
N PHE A 402 2.28 10.91 6.34
CA PHE A 402 2.56 12.26 6.77
C PHE A 402 3.91 12.27 7.50
N ILE A 403 4.59 13.39 7.45
CA ILE A 403 5.74 13.68 8.30
C ILE A 403 5.27 14.59 9.42
N LYS A 404 5.21 14.04 10.62
CA LYS A 404 5.08 14.81 11.86
C LYS A 404 6.39 15.50 12.15
N TYR A 405 6.36 16.80 12.44
CA TYR A 405 7.57 17.59 12.70
C TYR A 405 7.58 18.31 14.06
N GLU A 406 6.53 18.12 14.87
CA GLU A 406 6.44 18.61 16.26
C GLU A 406 6.23 17.44 17.24
N GLY A 407 6.50 17.67 18.53
CA GLY A 407 6.26 16.71 19.62
C GLY A 407 7.25 15.54 19.68
N ASP A 408 6.96 14.55 20.52
CA ASP A 408 7.89 13.45 20.79
C ASP A 408 8.25 12.65 19.54
N ASN A 409 9.54 12.27 19.47
CA ASN A 409 10.17 11.52 18.39
C ASN A 409 10.18 12.21 17.02
N ALA A 410 9.74 13.46 16.92
CA ALA A 410 9.76 14.19 15.66
C ALA A 410 11.20 14.51 15.19
N PRO A 411 11.44 14.55 13.87
CA PRO A 411 10.51 14.26 12.79
C PRO A 411 10.26 12.76 12.63
N MET A 412 9.02 12.39 12.29
CA MET A 412 8.60 10.99 12.24
C MET A 412 7.55 10.76 11.16
N ASN A 413 7.67 9.68 10.39
CA ASN A 413 6.60 9.29 9.47
C ASN A 413 5.43 8.67 10.23
N ILE A 414 4.21 9.03 9.84
CA ILE A 414 2.96 8.54 10.44
C ILE A 414 1.93 8.26 9.34
N GLY A 415 0.91 7.46 9.65
CA GLY A 415 -0.20 7.20 8.74
C GLY A 415 -1.37 6.52 9.47
N PRO A 416 -2.59 6.58 8.91
CA PRO A 416 -3.79 6.06 9.58
C PRO A 416 -3.72 4.57 9.95
N ALA A 417 -2.99 3.79 9.16
CA ALA A 417 -2.82 2.35 9.37
C ALA A 417 -1.59 1.99 10.23
N PHE A 418 -0.81 2.97 10.69
CA PHE A 418 0.42 2.70 11.43
C PHE A 418 0.13 2.38 12.89
N LYS A 419 0.70 1.26 13.34
CA LYS A 419 0.79 0.88 14.76
C LYS A 419 2.09 1.40 15.36
N LEU A 420 2.13 1.48 16.70
CA LEU A 420 3.34 1.84 17.43
C LEU A 420 4.52 0.96 17.00
N GLY A 421 5.64 1.61 16.66
CA GLY A 421 6.87 0.92 16.24
C GLY A 421 7.02 0.74 14.73
N MET A 422 6.01 1.10 13.93
CA MET A 422 6.11 1.10 12.46
C MET A 422 6.81 2.35 11.90
N ASN A 423 7.11 3.32 12.77
CA ASN A 423 7.62 4.63 12.42
C ASN A 423 9.15 4.69 12.43
N VAL A 424 9.71 5.43 11.48
CA VAL A 424 11.07 5.97 11.51
C VAL A 424 11.03 7.26 12.32
N LYS A 425 11.72 7.26 13.45
CA LYS A 425 11.72 8.33 14.46
C LYS A 425 12.98 9.18 14.32
N GLU A 426 12.92 10.42 14.80
CA GLU A 426 14.07 11.33 14.79
C GLU A 426 14.77 11.38 13.43
N MET A 427 13.98 11.49 12.37
CA MET A 427 14.47 11.46 11.00
C MET A 427 15.48 12.58 10.76
N THR A 428 16.65 12.23 10.21
CA THR A 428 17.67 13.18 9.75
C THR A 428 17.34 13.67 8.35
N HIS A 429 16.79 12.80 7.50
CA HIS A 429 16.39 13.14 6.15
C HIS A 429 15.37 12.14 5.58
N PHE A 430 14.76 12.52 4.45
CA PHE A 430 14.18 11.56 3.50
C PHE A 430 14.57 11.93 2.07
N SER A 431 14.49 10.98 1.13
CA SER A 431 14.85 11.22 -0.27
C SER A 431 14.06 10.38 -1.27
N THR A 432 13.93 10.91 -2.49
CA THR A 432 13.47 10.23 -3.71
C THR A 432 14.68 9.84 -4.58
N THR A 433 14.50 9.64 -5.89
CA THR A 433 15.59 9.40 -6.83
C THR A 433 16.48 10.62 -7.03
N LYS A 434 15.88 11.83 -7.04
CA LYS A 434 16.56 13.08 -7.41
C LYS A 434 16.59 14.13 -6.30
N ASP A 435 15.74 14.00 -5.29
CA ASP A 435 15.58 15.02 -4.26
C ASP A 435 15.75 14.42 -2.87
N ALA A 436 16.40 15.15 -1.98
CA ALA A 436 16.46 14.87 -0.57
C ALA A 436 15.92 16.05 0.24
N VAL A 437 15.35 15.79 1.40
CA VAL A 437 14.89 16.80 2.36
C VAL A 437 15.50 16.47 3.71
N ILE A 438 16.17 17.44 4.31
CA ILE A 438 16.85 17.26 5.59
C ILE A 438 16.09 17.94 6.73
N PHE A 439 16.33 17.44 7.94
CA PHE A 439 15.87 18.04 9.20
C PHE A 439 17.10 18.47 10.01
N PRO A 440 17.48 19.77 9.98
CA PRO A 440 18.73 20.23 10.56
C PRO A 440 18.91 19.86 12.04
N GLU A 441 17.85 19.94 12.85
CA GLU A 441 17.89 19.58 14.28
C GLU A 441 18.25 18.13 14.56
N GLN A 442 17.89 17.20 13.68
CA GLN A 442 18.32 15.79 13.83
C GLN A 442 19.64 15.55 13.12
N MET A 443 19.91 16.26 12.03
CA MET A 443 21.15 16.14 11.28
C MET A 443 22.38 16.45 12.14
N LYS A 444 22.29 17.39 13.09
CA LYS A 444 23.38 17.71 14.03
C LYS A 444 23.87 16.51 14.87
N LYS A 445 23.05 15.47 15.04
CA LYS A 445 23.40 14.26 15.80
C LYS A 445 24.34 13.33 15.02
N VAL A 446 24.43 13.49 13.69
CA VAL A 446 25.12 12.53 12.80
C VAL A 446 26.21 13.16 11.93
N VAL A 447 26.39 14.48 11.95
CA VAL A 447 27.40 15.20 11.15
C VAL A 447 28.42 15.93 12.02
N ARG A 448 29.59 16.26 11.45
CA ARG A 448 30.58 17.10 12.14
C ARG A 448 30.02 18.51 12.37
N ILE A 449 30.30 19.06 13.55
CA ILE A 449 29.88 20.41 13.95
C ILE A 449 31.09 21.33 14.19
N LYS A 450 30.91 22.62 13.93
CA LYS A 450 31.86 23.71 14.24
C LYS A 450 31.10 24.92 14.76
N GLU A 451 31.66 25.63 15.73
CA GLU A 451 31.09 26.92 16.17
C GLU A 451 31.26 27.98 15.07
N ILE A 452 30.17 28.60 14.66
CA ILE A 452 30.11 29.70 13.68
C ILE A 452 29.34 30.85 14.32
N ASN A 453 30.03 31.96 14.63
CA ASN A 453 29.42 33.15 15.23
C ASN A 453 28.59 32.87 16.50
N GLY A 454 29.02 31.91 17.32
CA GLY A 454 28.33 31.50 18.56
C GLY A 454 27.18 30.51 18.37
N GLU A 455 26.96 30.00 17.15
CA GLU A 455 25.96 28.99 16.83
C GLU A 455 26.62 27.68 16.36
N GLU A 456 25.90 26.56 16.44
CA GLU A 456 26.37 25.27 15.93
C GLU A 456 26.20 25.21 14.40
N GLY A 457 27.32 25.19 13.67
CA GLY A 457 27.37 24.98 12.23
C GLY A 457 27.57 23.51 11.88
N LEU A 458 26.68 22.96 11.05
CA LEU A 458 26.71 21.60 10.52
C LEU A 458 27.59 21.56 9.26
N ASN A 459 28.60 20.70 9.22
CA ASN A 459 29.47 20.58 8.05
C ASN A 459 28.66 20.18 6.80
N LEU A 460 28.73 21.01 5.74
CA LEU A 460 27.85 20.84 4.59
C LEU A 460 28.15 19.55 3.81
N GLU A 461 29.42 19.17 3.64
CA GLU A 461 29.81 17.93 2.97
C GLU A 461 29.17 16.71 3.66
N ASP A 462 29.27 16.61 4.98
CA ASP A 462 28.66 15.53 5.75
C ASP A 462 27.14 15.51 5.60
N VAL A 463 26.50 16.68 5.59
CA VAL A 463 25.04 16.81 5.42
C VAL A 463 24.62 16.28 4.05
N LEU A 464 25.29 16.70 2.98
CA LEU A 464 24.99 16.26 1.62
C LEU A 464 25.23 14.75 1.45
N LEU A 465 26.34 14.24 1.98
CA LEU A 465 26.64 12.80 1.96
C LEU A 465 25.62 11.99 2.76
N THR A 466 25.22 12.48 3.94
CA THR A 466 24.20 11.83 4.78
C THR A 466 22.85 11.79 4.09
N ALA A 467 22.48 12.87 3.37
CA ALA A 467 21.24 12.94 2.58
C ALA A 467 21.26 12.06 1.31
N GLY A 468 22.38 11.39 1.02
CA GLY A 468 22.54 10.52 -0.15
C GLY A 468 23.00 11.24 -1.42
N MET A 469 23.36 12.53 -1.35
CA MET A 469 23.95 13.24 -2.48
C MET A 469 25.39 12.78 -2.67
N ARG A 470 25.74 12.42 -3.91
CA ARG A 470 27.08 11.99 -4.34
C ARG A 470 27.48 12.79 -5.58
N TRP A 471 28.78 13.07 -5.69
CA TRP A 471 29.36 13.89 -6.75
C TRP A 471 30.77 13.42 -7.11
N GLN A 472 31.30 13.95 -8.21
CA GLN A 472 32.70 13.77 -8.66
C GLN A 472 33.46 15.09 -8.46
N ASP A 473 34.79 15.05 -8.52
CA ASP A 473 35.69 16.15 -8.14
C ASP A 473 35.53 17.44 -8.98
N ASP A 474 34.88 17.39 -10.15
CA ASP A 474 34.71 18.54 -11.05
C ASP A 474 33.38 19.29 -10.88
N LYS A 475 32.59 18.92 -9.87
CA LYS A 475 31.23 19.43 -9.67
C LYS A 475 31.18 20.81 -9.01
N ARG A 476 30.11 21.54 -9.32
CA ARG A 476 29.74 22.82 -8.69
C ARG A 476 28.38 22.71 -8.04
N PHE A 477 28.14 23.56 -7.06
CA PHE A 477 26.89 23.61 -6.31
C PHE A 477 26.24 24.98 -6.41
N VAL A 478 24.92 24.99 -6.27
CA VAL A 478 24.12 26.20 -6.16
C VAL A 478 23.36 26.16 -4.85
N ALA A 479 23.53 27.17 -4.03
CA ALA A 479 22.66 27.45 -2.89
C ALA A 479 21.56 28.42 -3.34
N LEU A 480 20.31 27.98 -3.22
CA LEU A 480 19.13 28.77 -3.54
C LEU A 480 18.42 29.19 -2.24
N SER A 481 18.19 30.48 -2.07
CA SER A 481 17.40 31.01 -0.96
C SER A 481 15.88 30.90 -1.21
N VAL A 482 15.08 31.15 -0.17
CA VAL A 482 13.62 31.30 -0.31
C VAL A 482 13.22 32.51 -1.17
N ASP A 483 14.05 33.56 -1.26
CA ASP A 483 13.78 34.73 -2.10
C ASP A 483 14.21 34.58 -3.58
N GLY A 484 14.76 33.40 -3.93
CA GLY A 484 15.21 33.06 -5.27
C GLY A 484 16.62 33.55 -5.61
N SER A 485 17.34 34.15 -4.67
CA SER A 485 18.77 34.44 -4.86
C SER A 485 19.60 33.16 -4.90
N GLN A 486 20.63 33.18 -5.75
CA GLN A 486 21.51 32.05 -6.02
C GLN A 486 22.96 32.41 -5.67
N SER A 487 23.64 31.48 -5.00
CA SER A 487 25.08 31.55 -4.75
C SER A 487 25.74 30.27 -5.24
N PHE A 488 26.75 30.42 -6.08
CA PHE A 488 27.51 29.30 -6.63
C PHE A 488 28.75 29.08 -5.79
N PHE A 489 29.10 27.82 -5.55
CA PHE A 489 30.34 27.46 -4.88
C PHE A 489 30.91 26.15 -5.44
N ASP A 490 32.22 25.97 -5.29
CA ASP A 490 32.93 24.80 -5.80
C ASP A 490 33.32 23.81 -4.69
N MET A 491 34.11 22.80 -5.08
CA MET A 491 34.60 21.76 -4.18
C MET A 491 35.56 22.27 -3.10
N GLU A 492 36.38 23.29 -3.39
CA GLU A 492 37.28 23.86 -2.38
C GLU A 492 36.47 24.61 -1.32
N GLU A 493 35.45 25.33 -1.74
CA GLU A 493 34.52 26.05 -0.86
C GLU A 493 33.60 25.12 -0.06
N LEU A 494 33.18 23.99 -0.63
CA LEU A 494 32.36 23.00 0.06
C LEU A 494 33.01 22.50 1.36
N VAL A 495 34.33 22.29 1.36
CA VAL A 495 35.07 21.79 2.53
C VAL A 495 34.99 22.75 3.73
N SER A 496 34.89 24.05 3.47
CA SER A 496 34.76 25.09 4.50
C SER A 496 33.33 25.61 4.67
N SER A 497 32.35 24.89 4.12
CA SER A 497 30.94 25.25 4.17
C SER A 497 30.19 24.64 5.36
N TYR A 498 29.34 25.44 5.99
CA TYR A 498 28.54 25.03 7.14
C TYR A 498 27.10 25.56 7.04
N LEU A 499 26.13 24.73 7.44
CA LEU A 499 24.74 25.15 7.65
C LEU A 499 24.54 25.55 9.11
N VAL A 500 23.96 26.71 9.36
CA VAL A 500 23.54 27.14 10.70
C VAL A 500 22.03 27.16 10.73
N TYR A 501 21.42 26.37 11.62
CA TYR A 501 19.98 26.32 11.82
C TYR A 501 19.60 27.02 13.13
N LYS A 502 18.72 28.02 13.05
CA LYS A 502 18.26 28.81 14.18
C LYS A 502 16.84 29.32 13.96
N ASP A 503 15.99 29.17 14.96
CA ASP A 503 14.61 29.67 14.98
C ASP A 503 13.80 29.28 13.72
N GLY A 504 13.93 28.04 13.25
CA GLY A 504 13.21 27.54 12.07
C GLY A 504 13.82 27.94 10.72
N LYS A 505 15.01 28.55 10.71
CA LYS A 505 15.67 29.04 9.48
C LYS A 505 17.06 28.46 9.34
N THR A 506 17.42 28.09 8.12
CA THR A 506 18.78 27.63 7.80
C THR A 506 19.53 28.70 7.02
N SER A 507 20.79 28.93 7.36
CA SER A 507 21.70 29.83 6.62
C SER A 507 22.97 29.08 6.21
N LEU A 508 23.54 29.43 5.06
CA LEU A 508 24.80 28.87 4.56
C LEU A 508 25.96 29.83 4.86
N TYR A 509 27.01 29.29 5.45
CA TYR A 509 28.28 29.96 5.69
C TYR A 509 29.39 29.28 4.89
N ILE A 510 30.28 30.08 4.30
CA ILE A 510 31.50 29.60 3.64
C ILE A 510 32.67 30.40 4.23
N ASN A 511 33.71 29.72 4.70
CA ASN A 511 34.84 30.36 5.39
C ASN A 511 34.37 31.31 6.53
N ASP A 512 33.42 30.85 7.33
CA ASP A 512 32.80 31.58 8.46
C ASP A 512 32.08 32.89 8.07
N THR A 513 31.86 33.12 6.76
CA THR A 513 31.13 34.26 6.22
C THR A 513 29.75 33.83 5.76
N LEU A 514 28.72 34.59 6.13
CA LEU A 514 27.35 34.35 5.71
C LEU A 514 27.20 34.58 4.20
N ILE A 515 26.78 33.55 3.47
CA ILE A 515 26.59 33.59 2.01
C ILE A 515 25.10 33.63 1.65
N VAL A 516 24.30 32.76 2.27
CA VAL A 516 22.85 32.69 2.02
C VAL A 516 22.10 32.72 3.34
N GLU A 517 21.18 33.68 3.48
CA GLU A 517 20.14 33.66 4.52
C GLU A 517 18.91 32.90 3.99
N LYS A 518 18.24 32.13 4.86
CA LYS A 518 17.04 31.34 4.52
C LYS A 518 17.26 30.46 3.30
N LEU A 519 18.22 29.56 3.42
CA LEU A 519 18.52 28.54 2.41
C LEU A 519 17.30 27.64 2.20
N LEU A 520 16.80 27.58 0.97
CA LEU A 520 15.73 26.68 0.57
C LEU A 520 16.29 25.32 0.15
N ARG A 521 17.27 25.32 -0.77
CA ARG A 521 17.90 24.09 -1.27
C ARG A 521 19.33 24.30 -1.74
N ILE A 522 20.07 23.20 -1.81
CA ILE A 522 21.36 23.09 -2.49
C ILE A 522 21.20 22.15 -3.68
N GLU A 523 21.72 22.57 -4.83
CA GLU A 523 21.67 21.83 -6.09
C GLU A 523 23.07 21.42 -6.52
N LYS A 524 23.21 20.20 -7.03
CA LYS A 524 24.41 19.69 -7.70
C LYS A 524 24.28 19.95 -9.21
N LEU A 525 25.25 20.66 -9.80
CA LEU A 525 25.27 21.00 -11.24
C LEU A 525 26.01 19.98 -12.10
#